data_AF-A0A2D8AVY0-F1
#
_entry.id   AF-A0A2D8AVY0-F1
#
_cell.length_a   1.000
_cell.length_b   1.000
_cell.length_c   1.000
_cell.angle_alpha   90.00
_cell.angle_beta   90.00
_cell.angle_gamma   90.00
#
_symmetry.space_group_name_H-M   'P 1'
#
loop_
_entity.id
_entity.type
_entity.pdbx_description
1 polymer ?
#
loop_
_entity_poly.entity_id
_entity_poly.type
_entity_poly.pdbx_seq_one_letter_code
_entity_poly.pdbx_strand_id
1 'polypeptide(L)' 'MKRATERPEGFKKPAHWNDDPPPQPQPIDASVKDPTGLSPTRYGDWVKDGIAIDF' A
#
# COMPACT_ATOMS: atom_id res chain seq x y z
N MET A 1 -2.16 -28.20 -2.32
CA MET A 1 -1.20 -28.17 -1.19
C MET A 1 -1.94 -27.74 0.07
N LYS A 2 -1.94 -28.57 1.12
CA LYS A 2 -2.45 -28.15 2.44
C LYS A 2 -1.39 -27.29 3.13
N ARG A 3 -1.79 -26.24 3.83
CA ARG A 3 -0.87 -25.38 4.59
C ARG A 3 -0.28 -26.18 5.76
N ALA A 4 0.97 -25.90 6.10
CA ALA A 4 1.69 -26.55 7.21
C ALA A 4 1.14 -26.16 8.61
N THR A 5 0.33 -25.09 8.68
CA THR A 5 -0.27 -24.60 9.92
C THR A 5 -1.75 -24.31 9.74
N GLU A 6 -2.52 -24.50 10.80
CA GLU A 6 -3.95 -24.18 10.91
C GLU A 6 -4.15 -22.98 11.85
N ARG A 7 -5.23 -22.23 11.65
CA ARG A 7 -5.57 -21.08 12.50
C ARG A 7 -6.03 -21.59 13.87
N PRO A 8 -5.54 -21.03 14.99
CA PRO A 8 -6.05 -21.38 16.33
C PRO A 8 -7.56 -21.14 16.44
N GLU A 9 -8.28 -22.06 17.09
CA GLU A 9 -9.76 -22.03 17.18
C GLU A 9 -10.32 -20.81 17.95
N GLY A 10 -9.49 -20.13 18.75
CA GLY A 10 -9.90 -19.04 19.64
C GLY A 10 -9.73 -17.62 19.09
N PHE A 11 -9.48 -17.43 17.79
CA PHE A 11 -9.30 -16.07 17.27
C PHE A 11 -10.61 -15.28 17.27
N LYS A 12 -10.74 -14.33 18.22
CA LYS A 12 -11.83 -13.37 18.26
C LYS A 12 -11.38 -12.04 17.64
N LYS A 13 -12.04 -11.66 16.55
CA LYS A 13 -11.83 -10.38 15.87
C LYS A 13 -12.17 -9.20 16.83
N PRO A 14 -11.33 -8.17 16.93
CA PRO A 14 -11.66 -6.96 17.68
C PRO A 14 -12.93 -6.26 17.15
N ALA A 15 -13.72 -5.67 18.05
CA ALA A 15 -15.00 -5.04 17.68
C ALA A 15 -14.87 -3.86 16.69
N HIS A 16 -13.70 -3.21 16.64
CA HIS A 16 -13.43 -2.09 15.73
C HIS A 16 -12.91 -2.52 14.36
N TRP A 17 -12.68 -3.82 14.14
CA TRP A 17 -12.24 -4.30 12.82
C TRP A 17 -13.44 -4.47 11.91
N ASN A 18 -13.33 -3.96 10.70
CA ASN A 18 -14.32 -4.15 9.64
C ASN A 18 -13.74 -5.03 8.53
N ASP A 19 -14.57 -5.88 7.92
CA ASP A 19 -14.20 -6.65 6.71
C ASP A 19 -14.67 -5.95 5.43
N ASP A 20 -15.31 -4.79 5.55
CA ASP A 20 -15.73 -3.99 4.40
C ASP A 20 -14.54 -3.67 3.48
N PRO A 21 -14.75 -3.71 2.16
CA PRO A 21 -13.71 -3.37 1.21
C PRO A 21 -13.23 -1.93 1.44
N PRO A 22 -11.95 -1.63 1.18
CA PRO A 22 -11.47 -0.26 1.22
C PRO A 22 -12.26 0.60 0.22
N PRO A 23 -12.37 1.92 0.47
CA PRO A 23 -13.01 2.83 -0.47
C PRO A 23 -12.28 2.79 -1.82
N GLN A 24 -13.03 3.07 -2.89
CA GLN A 24 -12.43 3.16 -4.21
C GLN A 24 -11.35 4.25 -4.25
N PRO A 25 -10.19 3.99 -4.87
CA PRO A 25 -9.16 5.00 -5.01
C PRO A 25 -9.71 6.17 -5.82
N GLN A 26 -9.40 7.39 -5.38
CA GLN A 26 -9.70 8.58 -6.15
C GLN A 26 -8.65 8.74 -7.27
N PRO A 27 -9.04 9.20 -8.47
CA PRO A 27 -8.08 9.55 -9.49
C PRO A 27 -7.18 10.68 -8.97
N ILE A 28 -5.88 10.56 -9.22
CA ILE A 28 -4.93 11.64 -8.96
C ILE A 28 -5.21 12.81 -9.91
N ASP A 29 -5.27 14.02 -9.37
CA ASP A 29 -5.27 15.24 -10.19
C ASP A 29 -3.86 15.49 -10.71
N ALA A 30 -3.64 15.18 -11.98
CA ALA A 30 -2.35 15.35 -12.66
C ALA A 30 -1.93 16.83 -12.82
N SER A 31 -2.82 17.80 -12.53
CA SER A 31 -2.48 19.21 -12.51
C SER A 31 -1.81 19.65 -11.20
N VAL A 32 -1.94 18.85 -10.14
CA VAL A 32 -1.27 19.08 -8.86
C VAL A 32 0.20 18.70 -9.02
N LYS A 33 1.06 19.73 -9.10
CA LYS A 33 2.50 19.52 -9.07
C LYS A 33 2.90 19.04 -7.68
N ASP A 34 3.73 18.00 -7.64
CA ASP A 34 4.38 17.61 -6.40
C ASP A 34 5.17 18.83 -5.85
N PRO A 35 5.01 19.21 -4.57
CA PRO A 35 5.72 20.34 -3.99
C PRO A 35 7.25 20.20 -4.02
N THR A 36 7.75 18.97 -4.20
CA THR A 36 9.16 18.61 -4.40
C THR A 36 9.52 18.27 -5.86
N GLY A 37 8.55 18.31 -6.78
CA GLY A 37 8.74 18.12 -8.23
C GLY A 37 8.93 16.67 -8.67
N LEU A 38 8.96 15.70 -7.75
CA LEU A 38 9.04 14.28 -8.06
C LEU A 38 7.64 13.67 -7.89
N SER A 39 6.95 13.33 -8.98
CA SER A 39 5.66 12.61 -8.87
C SER A 39 5.93 11.24 -8.23
N PRO A 40 5.54 11.00 -6.97
CA PRO A 40 5.94 9.84 -6.19
C PRO A 40 4.98 8.67 -6.43
N THR A 41 4.27 8.65 -7.56
CA THR A 41 3.23 7.66 -7.88
C THR A 41 3.78 6.24 -8.05
N ARG A 42 5.04 6.00 -7.69
CA ARG A 42 5.52 4.75 -7.13
C ARG A 42 6.30 5.04 -5.85
N TYR A 43 5.67 4.89 -4.69
CA TYR A 43 6.40 4.65 -3.45
C TYR A 43 7.17 3.34 -3.66
N GLY A 44 8.45 3.45 -4.01
CA GLY A 44 9.22 2.36 -4.62
C GLY A 44 10.45 2.92 -5.32
N ASP A 45 10.20 3.90 -6.18
CA ASP A 45 11.21 4.49 -7.05
C ASP A 45 11.81 5.73 -6.40
N TRP A 46 13.04 5.65 -5.88
CA TRP A 46 13.83 6.86 -5.59
C TRP A 46 15.08 6.92 -6.47
N VAL A 47 15.58 8.13 -6.68
CA VAL A 47 16.84 8.37 -7.39
C VAL A 47 17.91 8.81 -6.39
N LYS A 48 19.02 8.08 -6.35
CA LYS A 48 20.22 8.45 -5.58
C LYS A 48 21.43 8.45 -6.51
N ASP A 49 22.15 9.57 -6.57
CA ASP A 49 23.36 9.74 -7.40
C ASP A 49 23.14 9.37 -8.89
N GLY A 50 21.94 9.63 -9.42
CA GLY A 50 21.56 9.31 -10.80
C GLY A 50 21.16 7.84 -11.03
N ILE A 51 21.12 7.01 -9.98
CA ILE A 51 20.71 5.60 -10.06
C ILE A 51 19.27 5.47 -9.54
N ALA A 52 18.42 4.82 -10.34
CA ALA A 52 17.07 4.43 -9.94
C ALA A 52 17.13 3.20 -9.02
N ILE A 53 16.45 3.30 -7.88
CA ILE A 53 16.34 2.23 -6.87
C ILE A 53 14.86 1.91 -6.72
N ASP A 54 14.51 0.61 -6.78
CA ASP A 54 13.15 0.03 -6.68
C ASP A 54 13.15 -1.12 -5.64
N PHE A 55 12.05 -1.33 -4.91
CA PHE A 55 11.90 -2.35 -3.85
C PHE A 55 10.70 -3.29 -4.03
#